data_AF-A0A6P3Z5A9-F1
#
_entry.id   AF-A0A6P3Z5A9-F1
#
_cell.length_a   1.000
_cell.length_b   1.000
_cell.length_c   1.000
_cell.angle_alpha   90.00
_cell.angle_beta   90.00
_cell.angle_gamma   90.00
#
_symmetry.space_group_name_H-M   'P 1'
#
loop_
_entity.id
_entity.type
_entity.pdbx_description
1 polymer ?
#
loop_
_entity_poly.entity_id
_entity_poly.type
_entity_poly.pdbx_seq_one_letter_code
_entity_poly.pdbx_strand_id
1 'polypeptide(L)'
;MFQNPSTVLCEPKTSLSPCAQTMGAYKYVSELWRKKQSDVMRFLQRVRCWEYRQHPSIVRVTRPTRPDKARRLGYKAKQVLGEHSPV
;
A
#
# COMPACT_ATOMS: atom_id res chain seq x y z
N MET A 1 -47.60 -39.09 -23.40
CA MET A 1 -46.84 -38.69 -24.61
C MET A 1 -47.24 -37.25 -24.91
N PHE A 2 -46.47 -36.18 -24.69
CA PHE A 2 -45.03 -36.02 -24.55
C PHE A 2 -44.77 -34.71 -23.77
N GLN A 3 -43.81 -34.79 -22.84
CA GLN A 3 -43.02 -33.75 -22.14
C GLN A 3 -43.54 -32.31 -21.89
N ASN A 4 -43.58 -31.93 -20.60
CA ASN A 4 -43.00 -30.65 -20.15
C ASN A 4 -41.47 -30.73 -20.35
N PRO A 5 -40.82 -29.69 -20.87
CA PRO A 5 -39.95 -28.87 -20.00
C PRO A 5 -39.92 -27.41 -20.50
N SER A 6 -40.10 -26.40 -19.68
CA SER A 6 -38.98 -25.88 -18.91
C SER A 6 -39.54 -24.80 -18.01
N THR A 7 -39.38 -25.03 -16.72
CA THR A 7 -39.35 -24.01 -15.68
C THR A 7 -38.67 -22.75 -16.19
N VAL A 8 -39.41 -21.65 -16.25
CA VAL A 8 -38.86 -20.29 -16.15
C VAL A 8 -38.21 -20.19 -14.77
N LEU A 9 -36.97 -20.66 -14.68
CA LEU A 9 -36.06 -20.15 -13.67
C LEU A 9 -35.80 -18.70 -14.06
N CYS A 10 -36.46 -17.79 -13.35
CA CYS A 10 -35.95 -16.45 -13.17
C CYS A 10 -34.55 -16.63 -12.61
N GLU A 11 -33.53 -16.56 -13.46
CA GLU A 11 -32.14 -16.52 -13.04
C GLU A 11 -32.06 -15.41 -11.98
N PRO A 12 -31.81 -15.75 -10.70
CA PRO A 12 -31.55 -14.72 -9.72
C PRO A 12 -30.33 -14.00 -10.26
N LYS A 13 -30.47 -12.69 -10.52
CA LYS A 13 -29.32 -11.81 -10.79
C LYS A 13 -28.25 -12.25 -9.82
N THR A 14 -27.21 -12.92 -10.31
CA THR A 14 -25.99 -13.13 -9.56
C THR A 14 -25.53 -11.71 -9.30
N SER A 15 -25.92 -11.18 -8.14
CA SER A 15 -25.16 -10.18 -7.46
C SER A 15 -23.79 -10.80 -7.43
N LEU A 16 -22.95 -10.35 -8.36
CA LEU A 16 -21.53 -10.41 -8.16
C LEU A 16 -21.31 -9.56 -6.91
N SER A 17 -21.52 -10.20 -5.76
CA SER A 17 -20.80 -9.93 -4.54
C SER A 17 -19.40 -9.58 -5.01
N PRO A 18 -18.92 -8.35 -4.79
CA PRO A 18 -17.52 -8.10 -4.97
C PRO A 18 -16.85 -9.08 -4.05
N CYS A 19 -16.26 -10.11 -4.67
CA CYS A 19 -15.44 -11.10 -4.03
C CYS A 19 -14.54 -10.38 -3.03
N ALA A 20 -14.31 -11.01 -1.88
CA ALA A 20 -13.37 -10.51 -0.89
C ALA A 20 -12.07 -10.14 -1.60
N GLN A 21 -11.90 -8.85 -1.91
CA GLN A 21 -10.75 -8.38 -2.65
C GLN A 21 -9.59 -8.53 -1.67
N THR A 22 -8.65 -9.43 -1.97
CA THR A 22 -7.38 -9.50 -1.27
C THR A 22 -6.71 -8.13 -1.36
N MET A 23 -6.80 -7.36 -0.28
CA MET A 23 -6.30 -5.99 -0.22
C MET A 23 -4.78 -6.00 -0.44
N GLY A 24 -4.30 -5.21 -1.39
CA GLY A 24 -2.86 -5.14 -1.68
C GLY A 24 -2.07 -4.55 -0.50
N ALA A 25 -0.84 -5.02 -0.28
CA ALA A 25 0.03 -4.61 0.83
C ALA A 25 0.14 -3.08 1.01
N TYR A 26 0.17 -2.31 -0.08
CA TYR A 26 0.24 -0.85 -0.05
C TYR A 26 -1.00 -0.17 0.54
N LYS A 27 -2.17 -0.81 0.47
CA LYS A 27 -3.41 -0.27 1.04
C LYS A 27 -3.33 -0.22 2.56
N TYR A 28 -2.79 -1.26 3.21
CA TYR A 28 -2.54 -1.26 4.65
C TYR A 28 -1.55 -0.17 5.07
N VAL A 29 -0.47 0.01 4.31
CA VAL A 29 0.49 1.10 4.56
C VAL A 29 -0.18 2.47 4.41
N SER A 30 -1.00 2.67 3.37
CA SER A 30 -1.76 3.90 3.19
C SER A 30 -2.74 4.17 4.34
N GLU A 31 -3.42 3.15 4.86
CA GLU A 31 -4.34 3.27 5.99
C GLU A 31 -3.60 3.60 7.30
N LEU A 32 -2.46 2.97 7.54
CA LEU A 32 -1.59 3.27 8.67
C LEU A 32 -1.15 4.74 8.65
N TRP A 33 -0.75 5.26 7.49
CA TRP A 33 -0.38 6.66 7.32
C TRP A 33 -1.57 7.65 7.39
N ARG A 34 -2.81 7.18 7.24
CA ARG A 34 -4.01 7.98 7.45
C ARG A 34 -4.29 8.17 8.95
N LYS A 35 -3.94 7.19 9.79
CA LYS A 35 -4.07 7.23 11.26
C LYS A 35 -2.75 7.54 11.96
N LYS A 36 -2.22 8.75 11.77
CA LYS A 36 -0.92 9.20 12.34
C LYS A 36 -0.86 9.22 13.87
N GLN A 37 -2.00 9.29 14.55
CA GLN A 37 -2.08 9.34 16.01
C GLN A 37 -2.01 7.95 16.67
N SER A 38 -2.14 6.87 15.91
CA SER A 38 -1.99 5.51 16.44
C SER A 38 -0.65 5.33 17.16
N ASP A 39 -0.63 4.52 18.21
CA ASP A 39 0.56 4.31 19.05
C ASP A 39 1.76 3.82 18.25
N VAL A 40 1.51 2.95 17.26
CA VAL A 40 2.54 2.45 16.33
C VAL A 40 3.15 3.59 15.51
N MET A 41 2.33 4.46 14.90
CA MET A 41 2.84 5.57 14.10
C MET A 41 3.52 6.64 14.94
N ARG A 42 3.05 6.89 16.16
CA ARG A 42 3.68 7.82 17.11
C ARG A 42 5.04 7.30 17.57
N PHE A 43 5.14 6.01 17.91
CA PHE A 43 6.39 5.36 18.28
C PHE A 43 7.42 5.45 17.15
N LEU A 44 7.04 5.05 15.92
CA LEU A 44 7.93 5.12 14.76
C LEU A 44 8.41 6.53 14.46
N GLN A 45 7.54 7.54 14.56
CA GLN A 45 7.92 8.94 14.35
C GLN A 45 8.84 9.46 15.45
N ARG A 46 8.62 9.07 16.70
CA ARG A 46 9.48 9.49 17.83
C ARG A 46 10.92 9.03 17.62
N VAL A 47 11.12 7.75 17.29
CA VAL A 47 12.45 7.17 17.06
C VAL A 47 13.12 7.84 15.85
N ARG A 48 12.42 7.95 14.72
CA ARG A 48 12.96 8.59 13.50
C ARG A 48 13.30 10.05 13.68
N CYS A 49 12.46 10.82 14.37
CA CYS A 49 12.73 12.24 14.63
C CYS A 49 13.97 12.43 15.51
N TRP A 50 14.28 11.46 16.38
CA TRP A 50 15.51 11.49 17.16
C TRP A 50 16.73 11.20 16.28
N GLU A 51 16.68 10.18 15.43
CA GLU A 51 17.73 9.85 14.46
C GLU A 51 18.00 11.00 13.48
N TYR A 52 16.95 11.63 12.94
CA TYR A 52 17.07 12.72 11.96
C TYR A 52 17.72 13.99 12.51
N ARG A 53 17.74 14.20 13.84
CA ARG A 53 18.45 15.33 14.45
C ARG A 53 19.96 15.19 14.42
N GLN A 54 20.47 13.95 14.30
CA GLN A 54 21.90 13.67 14.24
C GLN A 54 22.45 13.75 12.80
N HIS A 55 21.57 13.83 11.80
CA HIS A 55 21.94 13.86 10.40
C HIS A 55 22.10 15.30 9.87
N PRO A 56 22.93 15.51 8.82
CA PRO A 56 23.05 16.80 8.18
C PRO A 56 21.75 17.20 7.47
N SER A 57 21.62 18.48 7.10
CA SER A 57 20.37 19.06 6.58
C SER A 57 19.79 18.34 5.35
N ILE A 58 20.63 17.70 4.52
CA ILE A 58 20.21 16.92 3.36
C ILE A 58 20.98 15.61 3.33
N VAL A 59 20.26 14.48 3.33
CA VAL A 59 20.83 13.13 3.25
C VAL A 59 20.17 12.36 2.11
N ARG A 60 20.98 11.63 1.35
CA ARG A 60 20.48 10.66 0.36
C ARG A 60 20.09 9.36 1.06
N VAL A 61 18.87 8.90 0.81
CA VAL A 61 18.35 7.65 1.40
C VAL A 61 18.07 6.65 0.29
N THR A 62 18.49 5.39 0.49
CA THR A 62 18.35 4.32 -0.51
C THR A 62 16.89 3.90 -0.75
N ARG A 63 16.05 3.99 0.28
CA ARG A 63 14.65 3.58 0.25
C ARG A 63 13.73 4.66 0.81
N PRO A 64 12.54 4.89 0.22
CA PRO A 64 11.61 5.87 0.73
C PRO A 64 10.99 5.40 2.05
N THR A 65 10.86 6.32 3.01
CA THR A 65 10.19 6.09 4.30
C THR A 65 8.70 5.79 4.16
N ARG A 66 8.10 6.22 3.05
CA ARG A 66 6.70 6.01 2.69
C ARG A 66 6.58 5.46 1.24
N PRO A 67 6.60 4.13 1.06
CA PRO A 67 6.64 3.54 -0.28
C PRO A 67 5.32 3.67 -1.06
N ASP A 68 4.17 3.73 -0.39
CA ASP A 68 2.86 3.92 -1.02
C ASP A 68 2.74 5.30 -1.68
N LYS A 69 3.16 6.37 -0.97
CA LYS A 69 3.16 7.74 -1.51
C LYS A 69 4.24 7.91 -2.57
N ALA A 70 5.44 7.38 -2.35
CA ALA A 70 6.53 7.47 -3.31
C ALA A 70 6.10 6.91 -4.68
N ARG A 71 5.47 5.72 -4.71
CA ARG A 71 4.99 5.12 -5.96
C ARG A 71 3.92 5.95 -6.67
N ARG A 72 3.00 6.57 -5.91
CA ARG A 72 2.00 7.49 -6.48
C ARG A 72 2.63 8.74 -7.09
N LEU A 73 3.74 9.20 -6.52
CA LEU A 73 4.54 10.32 -7.04
C LEU A 73 5.47 9.91 -8.19
N GLY A 74 5.42 8.65 -8.64
CA GLY A 74 6.22 8.17 -9.77
C GLY A 74 7.56 7.54 -9.40
N TYR A 75 7.87 7.35 -8.11
CA TYR A 75 9.06 6.60 -7.71
C TYR A 75 8.96 5.14 -8.19
N LYS A 76 9.95 4.73 -8.99
CA LYS A 76 10.16 3.34 -9.39
C LYS A 76 11.49 2.88 -8.81
N ALA A 77 11.49 1.71 -8.18
CA ALA A 77 12.71 1.08 -7.70
C ALA A 77 13.49 0.50 -8.90
N LYS A 78 14.16 1.38 -9.64
CA LYS A 78 15.06 1.01 -10.71
C LYS A 78 16.48 1.02 -10.14
N GLN A 79 17.23 -0.04 -10.38
CA GLN A 79 18.66 -0.02 -10.13
C GLN A 79 19.27 0.99 -11.10
N VAL A 80 19.79 2.07 -10.54
CA VAL A 80 20.79 2.90 -11.23
C VAL A 80 22.12 2.22 -10.91
N LEU A 81 22.77 1.69 -11.94
CA LEU A 81 24.15 1.19 -11.85
C LEU A 81 25.04 2.39 -11.46
N GLY A 82 25.69 2.32 -10.29
CA GLY A 82 26.50 3.41 -9.70
C GLY A 82 25.62 4.48 -9.04
N GLU A 83 25.50 4.56 -7.73
CA GLU A 83 26.50 5.19 -6.87
C GLU A 83 26.35 4.61 -5.46
N HIS A 84 27.34 3.80 -5.05
CA HIS A 84 27.75 3.79 -3.65
C HIS A 84 28.58 5.07 -3.46
N SER A 85 27.94 6.16 -3.04
CA SER A 85 28.69 7.30 -2.52
C SER A 85 28.80 7.10 -1.00
N PRO A 86 30.01 6.95 -0.45
CA PRO A 86 30.20 6.84 0.98
C PRO A 86 29.89 8.18 1.64
N VAL A 87 29.56 8.09 2.92
CA VAL A 87 29.46 9.20 3.87
C VAL A 87 30.69 10.11 3.78
#